data_AF-A0A661T8H8-F1
#
_entry.id   AF-A0A661T8H8-F1
#
_cell.length_a   1.000
_cell.length_b   1.000
_cell.length_c   1.000
_cell.angle_alpha   90.00
_cell.angle_beta   90.00
_cell.angle_gamma   90.00
#
_symmetry.space_group_name_H-M   'P 1'
#
loop_
_entity.id
_entity.type
_entity.pdbx_description
1 polymer ?
#
loop_
_entity_poly.entity_id
_entity_poly.type
_entity_poly.pdbx_seq_one_letter_code
_entity_poly.pdbx_strand_id
1 'polypeptide(L)'
;RNRGLSSSEFLARYTSRHIGEQTGLVVVTLRHDASPLKRCPFVTPHGCGVYDDRPSSCRAYPLARIASRSRETGLVTERYLLMKEPHCKGFEGGDTQTVRQWVKRQGLDEYNMANDLMMEIISEKNRLSPGAPLDLVSQKIFYTGCYDLDGFKKEVFETGGADDLDIDRETMDLAASDETALLRVALAWVKKMLFKPA
;
A
#
# COMPACT_ATOMS: atom_id res chain seq x y z
N ARG A 1 -7.73 -10.67 5.33
CA ARG A 1 -8.39 -11.41 6.44
C ARG A 1 -9.84 -11.79 6.14
N ASN A 2 -10.73 -10.87 5.78
CA ASN A 2 -12.18 -11.13 5.58
C ASN A 2 -12.56 -12.22 4.56
N ARG A 3 -11.62 -12.63 3.70
CA ARG A 3 -11.82 -13.75 2.75
C ARG A 3 -11.36 -15.11 3.29
N GLY A 4 -10.87 -15.18 4.53
CA GLY A 4 -10.28 -16.39 5.10
C GLY A 4 -8.97 -16.82 4.44
N LEU A 5 -8.28 -15.88 3.77
CA LEU A 5 -6.99 -16.11 3.10
C LEU A 5 -5.88 -15.37 3.85
N SER A 6 -4.70 -15.99 3.88
CA SER A 6 -3.44 -15.29 4.14
C SER A 6 -3.09 -14.30 3.03
N SER A 7 -2.21 -13.35 3.30
CA SER A 7 -1.64 -12.45 2.29
C SER A 7 -0.96 -13.23 1.18
N SER A 8 -0.18 -14.27 1.52
CA SER A 8 0.52 -15.10 0.53
C SER A 8 -0.47 -15.79 -0.43
N GLU A 9 -1.55 -16.38 0.10
CA GLU A 9 -2.59 -17.02 -0.72
C GLU A 9 -3.35 -16.01 -1.57
N PHE A 10 -3.70 -14.85 -1.00
CA PHE A 10 -4.36 -13.78 -1.73
C PHE A 10 -3.48 -13.29 -2.90
N LEU A 11 -2.20 -13.05 -2.65
CA LEU A 11 -1.23 -12.59 -3.65
C LEU A 11 -1.08 -13.64 -4.76
N ALA A 12 -0.91 -14.91 -4.40
CA ALA A 12 -0.78 -16.00 -5.37
C ALA A 12 -2.00 -16.12 -6.28
N ARG A 13 -3.21 -16.02 -5.70
CA ARG A 13 -4.47 -16.24 -6.42
C ARG A 13 -4.92 -15.04 -7.26
N TYR A 14 -4.78 -13.82 -6.73
CA TYR A 14 -5.44 -12.64 -7.29
C TYR A 14 -4.49 -11.60 -7.84
N THR A 15 -3.17 -11.79 -7.78
CA THR A 15 -2.21 -10.74 -8.18
C THR A 15 -1.13 -11.21 -9.14
N SER A 16 -0.64 -10.26 -9.93
CA SER A 16 0.56 -10.38 -10.75
C SER A 16 1.64 -9.43 -10.26
N ARG A 17 2.90 -9.74 -10.59
CA ARG A 17 4.08 -8.98 -10.19
C ARG A 17 4.82 -8.50 -11.43
N HIS A 18 5.30 -7.27 -11.39
CA HIS A 18 6.22 -6.72 -12.38
C HIS A 18 7.18 -5.73 -11.71
N ILE A 19 8.20 -5.28 -12.44
CA ILE A 19 9.10 -4.24 -11.97
C ILE A 19 8.57 -2.89 -12.47
N GLY A 20 8.44 -1.93 -11.56
CA GLY A 20 8.02 -0.58 -11.90
C GLY A 20 9.08 0.12 -12.75
N GLU A 21 8.70 0.54 -13.96
CA GLU A 21 9.64 1.10 -14.94
C GLU A 21 10.40 2.33 -14.43
N GLN A 22 9.75 3.17 -13.62
CA GLN A 22 10.36 4.40 -13.10
C GLN A 22 11.11 4.19 -11.77
N THR A 23 10.72 3.20 -10.97
CA THR A 23 11.24 3.03 -9.60
C THR A 23 12.22 1.87 -9.45
N GLY A 24 12.13 0.87 -10.32
CA GLY A 24 12.84 -0.40 -10.18
C GLY A 24 12.34 -1.26 -9.01
N LEU A 25 11.19 -0.91 -8.40
CA LEU A 25 10.59 -1.63 -7.29
C LEU A 25 9.60 -2.70 -7.77
N VAL A 26 9.38 -3.72 -6.95
CA VAL A 26 8.35 -4.74 -7.23
C VAL A 26 6.96 -4.10 -7.09
N VAL A 27 6.17 -4.17 -8.14
CA VAL A 27 4.78 -3.70 -8.16
C VAL A 27 3.84 -4.90 -8.24
N VAL A 28 2.92 -4.96 -7.28
CA VAL A 28 1.83 -5.95 -7.27
C VAL A 28 0.57 -5.32 -7.82
N THR A 29 -0.05 -5.98 -8.79
CA THR A 29 -1.31 -5.55 -9.39
C THR A 29 -2.35 -6.66 -9.32
N LEU A 30 -3.62 -6.30 -9.20
CA LEU A 30 -4.70 -7.28 -9.31
C LEU A 30 -4.70 -7.90 -10.71
N ARG A 31 -4.91 -9.21 -10.78
CA ARG A 31 -5.19 -9.91 -12.04
C ARG A 31 -6.59 -9.55 -12.49
N HIS A 32 -6.66 -8.76 -13.54
CA HIS A 32 -7.91 -8.49 -14.22
C HIS A 32 -8.42 -9.72 -14.97
N ASP A 33 -9.72 -9.75 -15.23
CA ASP A 33 -10.29 -10.76 -16.11
C ASP A 33 -9.69 -10.68 -17.54
N ALA A 34 -9.85 -11.75 -18.31
CA ALA A 34 -9.36 -11.81 -19.68
C ALA A 34 -10.15 -10.88 -20.64
N SER A 35 -11.20 -10.22 -20.16
CA SER A 35 -12.02 -9.36 -20.99
C SER A 35 -11.25 -8.10 -21.42
N PRO A 36 -11.63 -7.47 -22.55
CA PRO A 36 -11.06 -6.19 -22.98
C PRO A 36 -11.24 -5.07 -21.93
N LEU A 37 -12.27 -5.18 -21.08
CA LEU A 37 -12.57 -4.19 -20.04
C LEU A 37 -11.67 -4.32 -18.81
N LYS A 38 -10.82 -5.36 -18.74
CA LYS A 38 -9.89 -5.61 -17.62
C LYS A 38 -10.56 -5.44 -16.27
N ARG A 39 -11.69 -6.13 -16.05
CA ARG A 39 -12.49 -5.94 -14.85
C ARG A 39 -11.74 -6.45 -13.63
N CYS A 40 -11.88 -5.75 -12.51
CA CYS A 40 -11.42 -6.19 -11.21
C CYS A 40 -12.08 -7.56 -10.87
N PRO A 41 -11.31 -8.55 -10.38
CA PRO A 41 -11.82 -9.91 -10.14
C PRO A 41 -12.87 -9.98 -9.02
N PHE A 42 -13.05 -8.90 -8.27
CA PHE A 42 -14.03 -8.82 -7.18
C PHE A 42 -15.32 -8.09 -7.59
N VAL A 43 -15.41 -7.56 -8.82
CA VAL A 43 -16.64 -6.93 -9.30
C VAL A 43 -17.60 -7.99 -9.79
N THR A 44 -18.81 -7.97 -9.25
CA THR A 44 -19.94 -8.84 -9.61
C THR A 44 -21.08 -7.99 -10.20
N PRO A 45 -22.11 -8.62 -10.78
CA PRO A 45 -23.33 -7.88 -11.18
C PRO A 45 -24.00 -7.10 -10.04
N HIS A 46 -23.77 -7.50 -8.78
CA HIS A 46 -24.30 -6.83 -7.58
C HIS A 46 -23.34 -5.80 -6.97
N GLY A 47 -22.20 -5.53 -7.62
CA GLY A 47 -21.17 -4.60 -7.15
C GLY A 47 -19.90 -5.30 -6.65
N CYS A 48 -19.09 -4.56 -5.88
CA CYS A 48 -17.80 -5.04 -5.38
C CYS A 48 -17.99 -6.04 -4.23
N GLY A 49 -17.56 -7.29 -4.41
CA GLY A 49 -17.63 -8.34 -3.38
C GLY A 49 -16.61 -8.20 -2.24
N VAL A 50 -15.81 -7.13 -2.27
CA VAL A 50 -14.86 -6.73 -1.21
C VAL A 50 -15.02 -5.26 -0.89
N TYR A 51 -16.24 -4.72 -0.97
CA TYR A 51 -16.49 -3.29 -0.86
C TYR A 51 -15.85 -2.70 0.41
N ASP A 52 -16.06 -3.31 1.58
CA ASP A 52 -15.51 -2.82 2.85
C ASP A 52 -13.98 -2.96 2.97
N ASP A 53 -13.35 -3.77 2.12
CA ASP A 53 -11.91 -4.00 2.04
C ASP A 53 -11.25 -3.34 0.82
N ARG A 54 -11.99 -2.48 0.11
CA ARG A 54 -11.51 -1.87 -1.13
C ARG A 54 -10.26 -1.00 -0.87
N PRO A 55 -9.30 -0.94 -1.81
CA PRO A 55 -8.05 -0.20 -1.62
C PRO A 55 -8.28 1.32 -1.60
N SER A 56 -7.25 2.05 -1.18
CA SER A 56 -7.24 3.53 -1.13
C SER A 56 -7.67 4.17 -2.46
N SER A 57 -7.25 3.60 -3.61
CA SER A 57 -7.63 4.08 -4.94
C SER A 57 -9.15 4.04 -5.17
N CYS A 58 -9.80 2.95 -4.78
CA CYS A 58 -11.26 2.81 -4.88
C CYS A 58 -12.02 3.65 -3.85
N ARG A 59 -11.44 3.87 -2.65
CA ARG A 59 -12.02 4.73 -1.60
C ARG A 59 -11.92 6.22 -1.94
N ALA A 60 -10.82 6.62 -2.58
CA ALA A 60 -10.56 8.00 -2.94
C ALA A 60 -11.52 8.48 -4.02
N TYR A 61 -11.79 7.65 -5.04
CA TYR A 61 -12.66 8.01 -6.16
C TYR A 61 -14.01 8.59 -5.69
N PRO A 62 -14.43 9.78 -6.20
CA PRO A 62 -13.87 10.51 -7.34
C PRO A 62 -12.77 11.52 -6.99
N LEU A 63 -12.31 11.57 -5.74
CA LEU A 63 -11.14 12.36 -5.37
C LEU A 63 -9.84 11.67 -5.82
N ALA A 64 -8.92 12.47 -6.33
CA ALA A 64 -7.53 12.08 -6.55
C ALA A 64 -6.65 12.81 -5.54
N ARG A 65 -5.97 12.06 -4.67
CA ARG A 65 -4.94 12.60 -3.78
C ARG A 65 -3.63 12.71 -4.56
N ILE A 66 -3.05 13.91 -4.59
CA ILE A 66 -1.71 14.18 -5.09
C ILE A 66 -0.86 14.54 -3.88
N ALA A 67 0.08 13.67 -3.53
CA ALA A 67 1.02 13.90 -2.44
C ALA A 67 2.44 14.04 -2.99
N SER A 68 3.19 14.97 -2.42
CA SER A 68 4.59 15.20 -2.74
C SER A 68 5.40 15.31 -1.46
N ARG A 69 6.63 14.79 -1.48
CA ARG A 69 7.54 14.85 -0.35
C ARG A 69 8.73 15.74 -0.69
N SER A 70 9.00 16.73 0.15
CA SER A 70 10.18 17.58 0.03
C SER A 70 11.44 16.76 0.24
N ARG A 71 12.42 16.91 -0.66
CA ARG A 71 13.75 16.28 -0.52
C ARG A 71 14.60 16.95 0.55
N GLU A 72 14.39 18.24 0.80
CA GLU A 72 15.15 19.03 1.76
C GLU A 72 14.62 18.88 3.18
N THR A 73 13.30 19.06 3.36
CA THR A 73 12.67 19.16 4.69
C THR A 73 11.98 17.89 5.13
N GLY A 74 11.78 16.93 4.22
CA GLY A 74 11.01 15.73 4.50
C GLY A 74 9.49 15.90 4.55
N LEU A 75 9.00 17.14 4.48
CA LEU A 75 7.59 17.45 4.62
C LEU A 75 6.77 16.87 3.47
N VAL A 76 5.66 16.20 3.80
CA VAL A 76 4.65 15.78 2.83
C VAL A 76 3.62 16.89 2.67
N THR A 77 3.36 17.28 1.43
CA THR A 77 2.23 18.16 1.08
C THR A 77 1.25 17.40 0.21
N GLU A 78 -0.04 17.62 0.44
CA GLU A 78 -1.09 16.96 -0.32
C GLU A 78 -2.09 17.96 -0.91
N ARG A 79 -2.63 17.59 -2.07
CA ARG A 79 -3.69 18.31 -2.77
C ARG A 79 -4.71 17.29 -3.24
N TYR A 80 -5.96 17.71 -3.32
CA TYR A 80 -7.04 16.86 -3.82
C TYR A 80 -7.64 17.48 -5.07
N LEU A 81 -7.81 16.65 -6.10
CA LEU A 81 -8.55 17.00 -7.30
C LEU A 81 -9.86 16.21 -7.31
N LEU A 82 -10.92 16.84 -7.79
CA LEU A 82 -12.20 16.17 -7.99
C LEU A 82 -12.35 15.79 -9.47
N MET A 83 -12.37 14.50 -9.76
CA MET A 83 -12.60 14.00 -11.12
C MET A 83 -14.10 13.99 -11.41
N LYS A 84 -14.50 14.55 -12.55
CA LYS A 84 -15.90 14.53 -13.01
C LYS A 84 -15.95 13.81 -14.35
N GLU A 85 -16.54 12.63 -14.36
CA GLU A 85 -16.65 11.80 -15.55
C GLU A 85 -18.13 11.58 -15.88
N PRO A 86 -18.52 11.56 -17.17
CA PRO A 86 -19.94 11.45 -17.56
C PRO A 86 -20.64 10.20 -17.02
N HIS A 87 -19.90 9.12 -16.76
CA HIS A 87 -20.45 7.88 -16.22
C HIS A 87 -20.60 7.89 -14.69
N CYS A 88 -20.01 8.87 -14.00
CA CYS A 88 -20.04 8.99 -12.54
C CYS A 88 -21.30 9.72 -12.08
N LYS A 89 -22.38 8.96 -11.86
CA LYS A 89 -23.66 9.50 -11.36
C LYS A 89 -23.65 9.87 -9.87
N GLY A 90 -22.54 9.62 -9.17
CA GLY A 90 -22.40 9.97 -7.75
C GLY A 90 -22.48 11.47 -7.46
N PHE A 91 -22.46 12.32 -8.49
CA PHE A 91 -22.63 13.76 -8.40
C PHE A 91 -24.08 14.24 -8.54
N GLU A 92 -24.99 13.37 -9.02
CA GLU A 92 -26.39 13.74 -9.32
C GLU A 92 -27.27 13.73 -8.04
N GLY A 93 -26.75 13.26 -6.92
CA GLY A 93 -27.47 13.25 -5.64
C GLY A 93 -26.54 13.06 -4.43
N GLY A 94 -27.10 13.22 -3.23
CA GLY A 94 -26.39 13.10 -1.95
C GLY A 94 -26.00 14.45 -1.32
N ASP A 95 -25.45 14.37 -0.11
CA ASP A 95 -25.05 15.54 0.66
C ASP A 95 -23.77 16.18 0.12
N THR A 96 -23.70 17.50 0.19
CA THR A 96 -22.44 18.22 -0.05
C THR A 96 -21.45 17.91 1.08
N GLN A 97 -20.23 17.51 0.72
CA GLN A 97 -19.19 17.16 1.67
C GLN A 97 -17.87 17.84 1.29
N THR A 98 -17.13 18.25 2.31
CA THR A 98 -15.74 18.70 2.16
C THR A 98 -14.82 17.50 1.91
N VAL A 99 -13.64 17.76 1.33
CA VAL A 99 -12.59 16.73 1.18
C VAL A 99 -12.26 16.05 2.52
N ARG A 100 -12.18 16.81 3.62
CA ARG A 100 -11.91 16.27 4.95
C ARG A 100 -12.98 15.28 5.40
N GLN A 101 -14.26 15.62 5.18
CA GLN A 101 -15.38 14.73 5.51
C GLN A 101 -15.34 13.47 4.65
N TRP A 102 -15.01 13.59 3.36
CA TRP A 102 -14.86 12.44 2.47
C TRP A 102 -13.76 11.49 2.95
N VAL A 103 -12.57 12.02 3.24
CA VAL A 103 -11.42 11.25 3.75
C VAL A 103 -11.80 10.47 5.00
N LYS A 104 -12.44 11.13 5.97
CA LYS A 104 -12.90 10.47 7.20
C LYS A 104 -13.95 9.40 6.93
N ARG A 105 -14.98 9.72 6.14
CA ARG A 105 -16.10 8.82 5.83
C ARG A 105 -15.64 7.57 5.08
N GLN A 106 -14.67 7.71 4.18
CA GLN A 106 -14.15 6.60 3.40
C GLN A 106 -13.07 5.79 4.15
N GLY A 107 -12.65 6.24 5.33
CA GLY A 107 -11.60 5.62 6.13
C GLY A 107 -10.21 5.76 5.50
N LEU A 108 -9.93 6.88 4.82
CA LEU A 108 -8.69 7.07 4.05
C LEU A 108 -7.48 7.47 4.89
N ASP A 109 -7.66 7.88 6.15
CA ASP A 109 -6.55 8.37 6.98
C ASP A 109 -5.43 7.32 7.13
N GLU A 110 -5.78 6.09 7.50
CA GLU A 110 -4.80 5.00 7.69
C GLU A 110 -4.09 4.63 6.39
N TYR A 111 -4.83 4.61 5.28
CA TYR A 111 -4.24 4.36 3.97
C TYR A 111 -3.30 5.49 3.55
N ASN A 112 -3.65 6.76 3.79
CA ASN A 112 -2.80 7.89 3.46
C ASN A 112 -1.51 7.85 4.29
N MET A 113 -1.60 7.52 5.58
CA MET A 113 -0.42 7.31 6.43
C MET A 113 0.49 6.20 5.86
N ALA A 114 -0.06 5.05 5.48
CA ALA A 114 0.71 3.97 4.88
C ALA A 114 1.33 4.35 3.53
N ASN A 115 0.60 5.10 2.70
CA ASN A 115 1.09 5.60 1.41
C ASN A 115 2.23 6.61 1.59
N ASP A 116 2.19 7.43 2.64
CA ASP A 116 3.24 8.41 2.93
C ASP A 116 4.54 7.72 3.41
N LEU A 117 4.42 6.63 4.19
CA LEU A 117 5.56 5.76 4.53
C LEU A 117 6.16 5.09 3.29
N MET A 118 5.31 4.55 2.41
CA MET A 118 5.76 3.99 1.13
C MET A 118 6.44 5.05 0.25
N MET A 119 5.94 6.28 0.23
CA MET A 119 6.55 7.39 -0.51
C MET A 119 7.95 7.70 -0.02
N GLU A 120 8.21 7.56 1.29
CA GLU A 120 9.56 7.70 1.83
C GLU A 120 10.50 6.62 1.29
N ILE A 121 10.08 5.36 1.27
CA ILE A 121 10.86 4.23 0.71
C ILE A 121 11.15 4.47 -0.77
N ILE A 122 10.15 4.90 -1.56
CA ILE A 122 10.30 5.23 -2.98
C ILE A 122 11.29 6.39 -3.16
N SER A 123 11.21 7.41 -2.30
CA SER A 123 12.10 8.57 -2.33
C SER A 123 13.55 8.17 -2.08
N GLU A 124 13.82 7.35 -1.07
CA GLU A 124 15.16 6.84 -0.77
C GLU A 124 15.69 5.95 -1.89
N LYS A 125 14.85 5.05 -2.42
CA LYS A 125 15.20 4.22 -3.58
C LYS A 125 15.63 5.06 -4.78
N ASN A 126 14.86 6.10 -5.11
CA ASN A 126 15.15 6.97 -6.24
C ASN A 126 16.38 7.86 -6.00
N ARG A 127 16.69 8.18 -4.74
CA ARG A 127 17.90 8.93 -4.37
C ARG A 127 19.16 8.08 -4.51
N LEU A 128 19.12 6.83 -4.06
CA LEU A 128 20.28 5.93 -3.98
C LEU A 128 20.51 5.13 -5.27
N SER A 129 19.46 4.76 -5.98
CA SER A 129 19.53 3.92 -7.18
C SER A 129 18.39 4.25 -8.15
N PRO A 130 18.41 5.43 -8.80
CA PRO A 130 17.33 5.88 -9.68
C PRO A 130 17.12 4.91 -10.86
N GLY A 131 15.87 4.45 -11.05
CA GLY A 131 15.46 3.61 -12.19
C GLY A 131 16.01 2.16 -12.21
N ALA A 132 17.12 1.88 -11.53
CA ALA A 132 17.71 0.55 -11.49
C ALA A 132 16.82 -0.45 -10.73
N PRO A 133 16.57 -1.67 -11.25
CA PRO A 133 15.90 -2.71 -10.48
C PRO A 133 16.69 -3.07 -9.21
N LEU A 134 15.98 -3.42 -8.14
CA LEU A 134 16.60 -4.05 -6.98
C LEU A 134 17.20 -5.42 -7.38
N ASP A 135 18.25 -5.87 -6.69
CA ASP A 135 18.71 -7.27 -6.80
C ASP A 135 17.63 -8.24 -6.28
N LEU A 136 17.80 -9.56 -6.51
CA LEU A 136 16.78 -10.56 -6.15
C LEU A 136 16.50 -10.64 -4.63
N VAL A 137 17.51 -10.41 -3.79
CA VAL A 137 17.34 -10.43 -2.33
C VAL A 137 16.56 -9.19 -1.89
N SER A 138 16.96 -8.03 -2.38
CA SER A 138 16.31 -6.74 -2.14
C SER A 138 14.86 -6.73 -2.65
N GLN A 139 14.58 -7.35 -3.81
CA GLN A 139 13.22 -7.54 -4.32
C GLN A 139 12.37 -8.40 -3.39
N LYS A 140 12.93 -9.49 -2.83
CA LYS A 140 12.23 -10.37 -1.88
C LYS A 140 11.90 -9.62 -0.59
N ILE A 141 12.84 -8.84 -0.05
CA ILE A 141 12.64 -8.00 1.14
C ILE A 141 11.49 -7.01 0.89
N PHE A 142 11.58 -6.24 -0.21
CA PHE A 142 10.54 -5.27 -0.56
C PHE A 142 9.17 -5.94 -0.73
N TYR A 143 9.12 -7.07 -1.45
CA TYR A 143 7.86 -7.79 -1.68
C TYR A 143 7.23 -8.27 -0.37
N THR A 144 8.05 -8.83 0.52
CA THR A 144 7.59 -9.42 1.78
C THR A 144 7.04 -8.33 2.70
N GLY A 145 7.81 -7.26 2.95
CA GLY A 145 7.38 -6.21 3.87
C GLY A 145 6.27 -5.31 3.34
N CYS A 146 6.17 -5.12 2.02
CA CYS A 146 5.15 -4.23 1.43
C CYS A 146 3.84 -4.93 1.06
N TYR A 147 3.85 -6.25 0.83
CA TYR A 147 2.67 -6.96 0.32
C TYR A 147 2.34 -8.24 1.09
N ASP A 148 3.33 -9.03 1.50
CA ASP A 148 3.11 -10.33 2.15
C ASP A 148 3.27 -10.27 3.67
N LEU A 149 2.32 -9.60 4.34
CA LEU A 149 2.37 -9.37 5.79
C LEU A 149 2.38 -10.66 6.63
N ASP A 150 1.74 -11.75 6.19
CA ASP A 150 1.86 -13.05 6.86
C ASP A 150 3.27 -13.63 6.74
N GLY A 151 3.87 -13.53 5.54
CA GLY A 151 5.26 -13.91 5.31
C GLY A 151 6.22 -13.07 6.17
N PHE A 152 5.99 -11.77 6.24
CA PHE A 152 6.75 -10.86 7.10
C PHE A 152 6.61 -11.23 8.58
N LYS A 153 5.38 -11.45 9.06
CA LYS A 153 5.11 -11.85 10.44
C LYS A 153 5.86 -13.12 10.80
N LYS A 154 5.86 -14.11 9.91
CA LYS A 154 6.63 -15.34 10.08
C LYS A 154 8.13 -15.08 10.20
N GLU A 155 8.70 -14.32 9.27
CA GLU A 155 10.13 -14.02 9.25
C GLU A 155 10.59 -13.27 10.51
N VAL A 156 9.81 -12.28 10.94
CA VAL A 156 10.17 -11.44 12.08
C VAL A 156 9.90 -12.11 13.43
N PHE A 157 8.72 -12.69 13.64
CA PHE A 157 8.35 -13.23 14.94
C PHE A 157 8.81 -14.67 15.17
N GLU A 158 8.91 -15.49 14.12
CA GLU A 158 9.29 -16.91 14.27
C GLU A 158 10.78 -17.14 14.05
N THR A 159 11.46 -16.32 13.25
CA THR A 159 12.88 -16.55 12.87
C THR A 159 13.87 -15.53 13.44
N GLY A 160 13.42 -14.55 14.23
CA GLY A 160 14.30 -13.55 14.87
C GLY A 160 14.76 -12.44 13.92
N GLY A 161 14.13 -12.27 12.75
CA GLY A 161 14.51 -11.27 11.75
C GLY A 161 14.34 -9.81 12.19
N ALA A 162 13.80 -9.56 13.39
CA ALA A 162 13.64 -8.25 14.00
C ALA A 162 14.67 -7.92 15.08
N ASP A 163 15.62 -8.81 15.41
CA ASP A 163 16.64 -8.53 16.44
C ASP A 163 17.49 -7.30 16.07
N ASP A 164 17.66 -7.06 14.76
CA ASP A 164 18.34 -5.89 14.23
C ASP A 164 17.42 -4.68 14.07
N LEU A 165 16.11 -4.75 14.31
CA LEU A 165 15.21 -3.59 14.26
C LEU A 165 15.27 -2.84 15.59
N ASP A 166 15.52 -1.53 15.51
CA ASP A 166 15.51 -0.66 16.70
C ASP A 166 14.05 -0.27 16.99
N ILE A 167 13.24 -1.28 17.31
CA ILE A 167 11.80 -1.16 17.56
C ILE A 167 11.56 -1.64 18.98
N ASP A 168 10.90 -0.79 19.77
CA ASP A 168 10.62 -1.09 21.16
C ASP A 168 9.62 -2.25 21.29
N ARG A 169 9.64 -2.88 22.46
CA ARG A 169 8.81 -4.06 22.74
C ARG A 169 7.31 -3.76 22.66
N GLU A 170 6.87 -2.56 23.05
CA GLU A 170 5.46 -2.19 23.03
C GLU A 170 4.95 -2.13 21.57
N THR A 171 5.74 -1.55 20.67
CA THR A 171 5.44 -1.54 19.23
C THR A 171 5.37 -2.95 18.63
N MET A 172 6.29 -3.84 19.03
CA MET A 172 6.29 -5.23 18.57
C MET A 172 5.11 -6.04 19.11
N ASP A 173 4.75 -5.87 20.38
CA ASP A 173 3.60 -6.52 21.01
C ASP A 173 2.29 -6.06 20.34
N LEU A 174 2.17 -4.76 19.99
CA LEU A 174 1.04 -4.25 19.23
C LEU A 174 0.98 -4.85 17.82
N ALA A 175 2.11 -4.89 17.10
CA ALA A 175 2.20 -5.48 15.76
C ALA A 175 1.86 -6.98 15.71
N ALA A 176 1.97 -7.70 16.83
CA ALA A 176 1.55 -9.10 16.91
C ALA A 176 0.02 -9.26 16.78
N SER A 177 -0.75 -8.24 17.14
CA SER A 177 -2.21 -8.28 17.25
C SER A 177 -2.96 -7.29 16.33
N ASP A 178 -2.27 -6.27 15.80
CA ASP A 178 -2.84 -5.25 14.91
C ASP A 178 -2.12 -5.21 13.54
N GLU A 179 -2.88 -5.40 12.46
CA GLU A 179 -2.36 -5.48 11.08
C GLU A 179 -1.80 -4.14 10.60
N THR A 180 -2.36 -3.01 11.05
CA THR A 180 -1.88 -1.68 10.67
C THR A 180 -0.55 -1.37 11.35
N ALA A 181 -0.40 -1.74 12.62
CA ALA A 181 0.88 -1.68 13.34
C ALA A 181 1.91 -2.62 12.71
N LEU A 182 1.50 -3.86 12.35
CA LEU A 182 2.35 -4.81 11.64
C LEU A 182 2.88 -4.23 10.32
N LEU A 183 2.01 -3.60 9.52
CA LEU A 183 2.41 -2.96 8.27
C LEU A 183 3.42 -1.83 8.51
N ARG A 184 3.25 -1.01 9.57
CA ARG A 184 4.21 0.06 9.90
C ARG A 184 5.58 -0.51 10.25
N VAL A 185 5.63 -1.57 11.05
CA VAL A 185 6.86 -2.30 11.40
C VAL A 185 7.49 -2.90 10.13
N ALA A 186 6.69 -3.48 9.24
CA ALA A 186 7.15 -4.05 7.98
C ALA A 186 7.79 -3.00 7.04
N LEU A 187 7.17 -1.83 6.91
CA LEU A 187 7.71 -0.73 6.09
C LEU A 187 8.99 -0.15 6.70
N ALA A 188 9.08 -0.03 8.03
CA ALA A 188 10.31 0.36 8.71
C ALA A 188 11.43 -0.66 8.49
N TRP A 189 11.11 -1.96 8.55
CA TRP A 189 12.04 -3.04 8.24
C TRP A 189 12.53 -2.98 6.80
N VAL A 190 11.65 -2.82 5.81
CA VAL A 190 12.04 -2.65 4.40
C VAL A 190 13.02 -1.49 4.24
N LYS A 191 12.69 -0.32 4.82
CA LYS A 191 13.56 0.86 4.75
C LYS A 191 14.95 0.58 5.33
N LYS A 192 15.02 -0.09 6.48
CA LYS A 192 16.28 -0.44 7.13
C LYS A 192 17.09 -1.45 6.31
N MET A 193 16.46 -2.54 5.88
CA MET A 193 17.15 -3.61 5.14
C MET A 193 17.65 -3.16 3.76
N LEU A 194 16.95 -2.22 3.11
CA LEU A 194 17.33 -1.76 1.78
C LEU A 194 18.26 -0.54 1.77
N PHE A 195 18.17 0.35 2.77
CA PHE A 195 18.79 1.68 2.70
C PHE A 195 19.58 2.11 3.93
N LYS A 196 19.81 1.22 4.92
CA LYS A 196 20.68 1.55 6.05
C LYS A 196 22.09 1.87 5.52
N PRO A 197 22.71 2.99 5.93
CA PRO A 197 24.11 3.25 5.63
C PRO A 197 24.98 2.15 6.27
N ALA A 198 26.04 1.75 5.56
CA ALA A 198 27.11 0.95 6.13
C ALA A 198 27.78 1.68 7.31
#